data_AF-A0A945RNI5-F1
#
_entry.id   AF-A0A945RNI5-F1
#
_cell.length_a   1.000
_cell.length_b   1.000
_cell.length_c   1.000
_cell.angle_alpha   90.00
_cell.angle_beta   90.00
_cell.angle_gamma   90.00
#
_symmetry.space_group_name_H-M   'P 1'
#
loop_
_entity.id
_entity.type
_entity.pdbx_description
1 polymer ?
#
loop_
_entity_poly.entity_id
_entity_poly.type
_entity_poly.pdbx_seq_one_letter_code
_entity_poly.pdbx_strand_id
1 'polypeptide(L)'
;MMESSFNILRTLHDEHFAIMALLEKLETTLNGAKAAPASDNPDMNRLLGDLEAVLNEEISHHYAFEEQHLFPLFAEFGDMGITQMLQGEHEIIRPLARDLSDRAKAGRKDGFSPESWEIFREKGLELVEREVFHIQKEEMGFLPAIDQMIDEETDQTLSMAYQDMKNAG
;
A
#
# COMPACT_ATOMS: atom_id res chain seq x y z
N MET A 1 11.09 -3.66 14.95
CA MET A 1 9.94 -4.57 14.80
C MET A 1 8.95 -4.11 15.84
N MET A 2 7.75 -3.71 15.41
CA MET A 2 6.72 -3.22 16.32
C MET A 2 6.16 -4.41 17.10
N GLU A 3 6.36 -4.44 18.41
CA GLU A 3 5.70 -5.40 19.31
C GLU A 3 4.46 -4.72 19.93
N SER A 4 3.48 -4.38 19.10
CA SER A 4 2.20 -3.86 19.60
C SER A 4 1.35 -5.01 20.17
N SER A 5 0.70 -4.76 21.31
CA SER A 5 -0.31 -5.68 21.86
C SER A 5 -1.67 -5.55 21.18
N PHE A 6 -1.87 -4.52 20.34
CA PHE A 6 -3.15 -4.21 19.71
C PHE A 6 -3.30 -4.91 18.35
N ASN A 7 -4.45 -5.53 18.14
CA ASN A 7 -4.71 -6.34 16.95
C ASN A 7 -4.77 -5.49 15.68
N ILE A 8 -5.31 -4.28 15.76
CA ILE A 8 -5.40 -3.40 14.59
C ILE A 8 -4.00 -3.01 14.10
N LEU A 9 -3.11 -2.61 15.02
CA LEU A 9 -1.76 -2.19 14.67
C LEU A 9 -0.93 -3.35 14.11
N ARG A 10 -1.09 -4.57 14.65
CA ARG A 10 -0.47 -5.76 14.06
C ARG A 10 -1.00 -6.04 12.65
N THR A 11 -2.30 -5.85 12.42
CA THR A 11 -2.90 -6.07 11.10
C THR A 11 -2.32 -5.11 10.05
N LEU A 12 -2.24 -3.81 10.37
CA LEU A 12 -1.65 -2.80 9.49
C LEU A 12 -0.15 -3.08 9.25
N HIS A 13 0.57 -3.49 10.30
CA HIS A 13 1.97 -3.89 10.18
C HIS A 13 2.18 -5.08 9.23
N ASP A 14 1.34 -6.12 9.33
CA ASP A 14 1.42 -7.29 8.47
C ASP A 14 1.13 -6.91 6.99
N GLU A 15 0.21 -5.96 6.77
CA GLU A 15 -0.09 -5.40 5.45
C GLU A 15 1.10 -4.61 4.87
N HIS A 16 1.69 -3.70 5.65
CA HIS A 16 2.90 -2.99 5.27
C HIS A 16 4.03 -3.95 4.91
N PHE A 17 4.22 -5.03 5.68
CA PHE A 17 5.25 -6.01 5.39
C PHE A 17 4.99 -6.75 4.08
N ALA A 18 3.73 -7.10 3.80
CA ALA A 18 3.34 -7.73 2.53
C ALA A 18 3.57 -6.79 1.33
N ILE A 19 3.24 -5.50 1.48
CA ILE A 19 3.45 -4.48 0.45
C ILE A 19 4.95 -4.27 0.20
N MET A 20 5.75 -4.07 1.25
CA MET A 20 7.20 -3.92 1.14
C MET A 20 7.86 -5.10 0.42
N ALA A 21 7.44 -6.34 0.72
CA ALA A 21 7.94 -7.53 0.03
C ALA A 21 7.53 -7.59 -1.45
N LEU A 22 6.37 -7.05 -1.81
CA LEU A 22 5.95 -6.91 -3.21
C LEU A 22 6.74 -5.82 -3.93
N LEU A 23 6.94 -4.66 -3.30
CA LEU A 23 7.70 -3.54 -3.86
C LEU A 23 9.16 -3.93 -4.13
N GLU A 24 9.81 -4.68 -3.23
CA GLU A 24 11.17 -5.20 -3.45
C GLU A 24 11.24 -6.12 -4.68
N LYS A 25 10.26 -7.02 -4.84
CA LYS A 25 10.16 -7.90 -6.02
C LYS A 25 9.91 -7.10 -7.30
N LEU A 26 9.03 -6.11 -7.24
CA LEU A 26 8.71 -5.23 -8.36
C LEU A 26 9.96 -4.46 -8.79
N GLU A 27 10.63 -3.77 -7.86
CA GLU A 27 11.85 -3.01 -8.11
C GLU A 27 12.94 -3.88 -8.74
N THR A 28 13.22 -5.04 -8.14
CA THR A 28 14.21 -5.99 -8.66
C THR A 28 13.90 -6.41 -10.09
N THR A 29 12.64 -6.71 -10.37
CA THR A 29 12.18 -7.14 -11.70
C THR A 29 12.31 -6.02 -12.71
N LEU A 30 11.85 -4.81 -12.37
CA LEU A 30 11.84 -3.65 -13.26
C LEU A 30 13.25 -3.14 -13.58
N ASN A 31 14.16 -3.18 -12.60
CA ASN A 31 15.57 -2.84 -12.83
C ASN A 31 16.30 -3.86 -13.71
N GLY A 32 15.94 -5.15 -13.61
CA GLY A 32 16.52 -6.21 -14.44
C GLY A 32 15.98 -6.28 -15.87
N ALA A 33 14.72 -5.93 -16.09
CA ALA A 33 14.02 -6.10 -17.37
C ALA A 33 13.97 -4.81 -18.20
N LYS A 34 15.07 -4.53 -18.94
CA LYS A 34 15.16 -3.38 -19.85
C LYS A 34 14.25 -3.46 -21.08
N ALA A 35 13.80 -4.66 -21.45
CA ALA A 35 12.90 -4.91 -22.55
C ALA A 35 11.62 -5.57 -22.04
N ALA A 36 10.54 -5.43 -22.81
CA ALA A 36 9.26 -6.04 -22.48
C ALA A 36 9.42 -7.56 -22.29
N PRO A 37 8.86 -8.13 -21.20
CA PRO A 37 8.88 -9.57 -20.98
C PRO A 37 8.04 -10.28 -22.04
N ALA A 38 8.35 -11.55 -22.30
CA ALA A 38 7.50 -12.39 -23.14
C ALA A 38 6.09 -12.49 -22.51
N SER A 39 5.05 -12.43 -23.33
CA SER A 39 3.65 -12.44 -22.90
C SER A 39 3.23 -13.70 -22.13
N ASP A 40 3.95 -14.80 -22.34
CA ASP A 40 3.73 -16.08 -21.69
C ASP A 40 4.65 -16.30 -20.47
N ASN A 41 5.40 -15.29 -20.04
CA ASN A 41 6.27 -15.39 -18.87
C ASN A 41 5.43 -15.60 -17.59
N PRO A 42 5.51 -16.79 -16.95
CA PRO A 42 4.65 -17.12 -15.82
C PRO A 42 4.99 -16.32 -14.55
N ASP A 43 6.25 -15.94 -14.35
CA ASP A 43 6.68 -15.18 -13.18
C ASP A 43 6.23 -13.73 -13.28
N MET A 44 6.30 -13.14 -14.49
CA MET A 44 5.72 -11.82 -14.74
C MET A 44 4.20 -11.83 -14.54
N ASN A 45 3.49 -12.82 -15.08
CA ASN A 45 2.04 -12.89 -14.92
C ASN A 45 1.63 -12.99 -13.44
N ARG A 46 2.39 -13.77 -12.65
CA ARG A 46 2.21 -13.85 -11.19
C ARG A 46 2.44 -12.50 -10.53
N LEU A 47 3.58 -11.85 -10.79
CA LEU A 47 3.91 -10.54 -10.21
C LEU A 47 2.83 -9.48 -10.52
N LEU A 48 2.33 -9.45 -11.75
CA LEU A 48 1.26 -8.52 -12.13
C LEU A 48 -0.06 -8.82 -11.41
N GLY A 49 -0.37 -10.10 -11.18
CA GLY A 49 -1.55 -10.50 -10.41
C GLY A 49 -1.44 -10.16 -8.94
N ASP A 50 -0.26 -10.37 -8.34
CA ASP A 50 0.03 -9.98 -6.96
C ASP A 50 -0.04 -8.45 -6.81
N LEU A 51 0.50 -7.70 -7.78
CA LEU A 51 0.43 -6.23 -7.82
C LEU A 51 -1.01 -5.72 -7.90
N GLU A 52 -1.83 -6.28 -8.79
CA GLU A 52 -3.25 -5.92 -8.89
C GLU A 52 -3.98 -6.14 -7.56
N ALA A 53 -3.79 -7.30 -6.93
CA ALA A 53 -4.47 -7.65 -5.69
C ALA A 53 -4.06 -6.75 -4.51
N VAL A 54 -2.75 -6.58 -4.30
CA VAL A 54 -2.22 -5.81 -3.17
C VAL A 54 -2.54 -4.32 -3.32
N LEU A 55 -2.33 -3.73 -4.51
CA LEU A 55 -2.64 -2.30 -4.68
C LEU A 55 -4.13 -2.01 -4.55
N ASN A 56 -5.01 -2.94 -4.96
CA ASN A 56 -6.44 -2.75 -4.78
C ASN A 56 -6.84 -2.76 -3.31
N GLU A 57 -6.25 -3.66 -2.51
CA GLU A 57 -6.48 -3.72 -1.06
C GLU A 57 -6.00 -2.43 -0.37
N GLU A 58 -4.78 -2.00 -0.71
CA GLU A 58 -4.14 -0.82 -0.12
C GLU A 58 -4.96 0.46 -0.32
N ILE A 59 -5.26 0.76 -1.59
CA ILE A 59 -5.90 2.04 -1.93
C ILE A 59 -7.39 2.10 -1.58
N SER A 60 -8.03 0.95 -1.36
CA SER A 60 -9.47 0.84 -1.11
C SER A 60 -9.80 0.69 0.36
N HIS A 61 -9.01 -0.09 1.11
CA HIS A 61 -9.30 -0.44 2.49
C HIS A 61 -8.28 0.15 3.45
N HIS A 62 -6.97 -0.05 3.22
CA HIS A 62 -5.93 0.39 4.15
C HIS A 62 -5.95 1.92 4.31
N TYR A 63 -5.72 2.66 3.22
CA TYR A 63 -5.76 4.12 3.25
C TYR A 63 -7.12 4.63 3.74
N ALA A 64 -8.23 4.02 3.28
CA ALA A 64 -9.56 4.46 3.69
C ALA A 64 -9.77 4.32 5.20
N PHE A 65 -9.25 3.26 5.79
CA PHE A 65 -9.32 3.02 7.22
C PHE A 65 -8.54 4.06 8.01
N GLU A 66 -7.29 4.32 7.61
CA GLU A 66 -6.47 5.34 8.26
C GLU A 66 -7.11 6.72 8.19
N GLU A 67 -7.56 7.13 7.00
CA GLU A 67 -8.17 8.43 6.76
C GLU A 67 -9.48 8.62 7.53
N GLN A 68 -10.29 7.57 7.67
CA GLN A 68 -11.62 7.64 8.30
C GLN A 68 -11.58 7.41 9.82
N HIS A 69 -10.57 6.70 10.32
CA HIS A 69 -10.52 6.28 11.72
C HIS A 69 -9.25 6.73 12.44
N LEU A 70 -8.06 6.43 11.91
CA LEU A 70 -6.81 6.69 12.64
C LEU A 70 -6.38 8.16 12.59
N PHE A 71 -6.51 8.83 11.44
CA PHE A 71 -6.16 10.25 11.32
C PHE A 71 -7.07 11.13 12.19
N PRO A 72 -8.41 10.94 12.24
CA PRO A 72 -9.26 11.66 13.19
C PRO A 72 -8.92 11.35 14.65
N LEU A 73 -8.62 10.09 14.98
CA LEU A 73 -8.23 9.72 16.33
C LEU A 73 -6.95 10.46 16.76
N PHE A 74 -5.93 10.46 15.91
CA PHE A 74 -4.67 11.16 16.17
C PHE A 74 -4.86 12.67 16.32
N ALA A 75 -5.79 13.25 15.54
CA ALA A 75 -6.12 14.67 15.57
C ALA A 75 -6.59 15.16 16.94
N GLU A 76 -7.30 14.31 17.70
CA GLU A 76 -7.81 14.64 19.03
C GLU A 76 -6.67 14.89 20.05
N PHE A 77 -5.48 14.34 19.79
CA PHE A 77 -4.30 14.48 20.65
C PHE A 77 -3.40 15.67 20.30
N GLY A 78 -3.70 16.40 19.21
CA GLY A 78 -3.20 17.78 18.98
C GLY A 78 -2.04 17.96 18.00
N ASP A 79 -1.51 16.91 17.37
CA ASP A 79 -0.53 17.04 16.27
C ASP A 79 -1.13 16.60 14.93
N MET A 80 -1.54 17.57 14.11
CA MET A 80 -2.12 17.32 12.78
C MET A 80 -1.06 17.18 11.68
N GLY A 81 0.22 17.47 11.98
CA GLY A 81 1.24 17.63 10.94
C GLY A 81 1.50 16.34 10.18
N ILE A 82 1.62 15.22 10.91
CA ILE A 82 1.87 13.91 10.31
C ILE A 82 0.66 13.40 9.52
N THR A 83 -0.56 13.52 10.05
CA THR A 83 -1.77 13.02 9.37
C THR A 83 -2.09 13.79 8.11
N GLN A 84 -1.87 15.12 8.09
CA GLN A 84 -2.01 15.93 6.87
C GLN A 84 -0.97 15.57 5.80
N MET A 85 0.26 15.25 6.22
CA MET A 85 1.31 14.81 5.32
C MET A 85 0.95 13.46 4.68
N LEU A 86 0.59 12.46 5.50
CA LEU A 86 0.22 11.12 5.03
C LEU A 86 -1.02 11.16 4.12
N GLN A 87 -2.05 11.92 4.49
CA GLN A 87 -3.22 12.15 3.63
C GLN A 87 -2.83 12.74 2.27
N GLY A 88 -1.96 13.74 2.24
CA GLY A 88 -1.48 14.34 0.99
C GLY A 88 -0.68 13.36 0.13
N GLU A 89 0.02 12.43 0.76
CA GLU A 89 0.72 11.34 0.08
C GLU A 89 -0.26 10.32 -0.50
N HIS A 90 -1.30 9.92 0.25
CA HIS A 90 -2.36 9.06 -0.27
C HIS A 90 -3.02 9.67 -1.52
N GLU A 91 -3.25 10.98 -1.53
CA GLU A 91 -3.83 11.69 -2.69
C GLU A 91 -2.95 11.60 -3.95
N ILE A 92 -1.63 11.52 -3.78
CA ILE A 92 -0.66 11.41 -4.87
C ILE A 92 -0.45 9.94 -5.29
N ILE A 93 -0.34 9.04 -4.33
CA ILE A 93 -0.01 7.63 -4.56
C ILE A 93 -1.21 6.87 -5.12
N ARG A 94 -2.40 7.11 -4.60
CA ARG A 94 -3.64 6.43 -5.03
C ARG A 94 -3.88 6.46 -6.55
N PRO A 95 -3.81 7.59 -7.27
CA PRO A 95 -3.98 7.58 -8.72
C PRO A 95 -2.84 6.86 -9.46
N LEU A 96 -1.61 6.87 -8.94
CA LEU A 96 -0.47 6.13 -9.50
C LEU A 96 -0.68 4.62 -9.37
N ALA A 97 -1.09 4.15 -8.19
CA ALA A 97 -1.41 2.76 -7.92
C ALA A 97 -2.57 2.25 -8.79
N ARG A 98 -3.62 3.06 -9.00
CA ARG A 98 -4.73 2.73 -9.92
C ARG A 98 -4.25 2.54 -11.36
N ASP A 99 -3.48 3.50 -11.89
CA ASP A 99 -2.94 3.42 -13.26
C ASP A 99 -2.01 2.21 -13.43
N LEU A 100 -1.20 1.88 -12.41
CA LEU A 100 -0.37 0.68 -12.43
C LEU A 100 -1.18 -0.62 -12.39
N SER A 101 -2.22 -0.69 -11.58
CA SER A 101 -3.12 -1.85 -11.52
C SER A 101 -3.81 -2.09 -12.86
N ASP A 102 -4.33 -1.04 -13.50
CA ASP A 102 -4.92 -1.12 -14.84
C ASP A 102 -3.92 -1.60 -15.89
N ARG A 103 -2.68 -1.12 -15.84
CA ARG A 103 -1.61 -1.55 -16.74
C ARG A 103 -1.17 -2.98 -16.47
N ALA A 104 -1.11 -3.40 -15.21
CA ALA A 104 -0.78 -4.77 -14.84
C ALA A 104 -1.84 -5.73 -15.40
N LYS A 105 -3.12 -5.39 -15.24
CA LYS A 105 -4.24 -6.13 -15.81
C LYS A 105 -4.18 -6.21 -17.34
N ALA A 106 -3.89 -5.09 -18.02
CA ALA A 106 -3.70 -5.08 -19.46
C ALA A 106 -2.50 -5.95 -19.89
N GLY A 107 -1.36 -5.83 -19.19
CA GLY A 107 -0.16 -6.61 -19.44
C GLY A 107 -0.36 -8.12 -19.27
N ARG A 108 -1.17 -8.55 -18.29
CA ARG A 108 -1.54 -9.96 -18.11
C ARG A 108 -2.41 -10.51 -19.23
N LYS A 109 -3.27 -9.67 -19.80
CA LYS A 109 -4.23 -10.06 -20.83
C LYS A 109 -3.61 -10.05 -22.22
N ASP A 110 -2.92 -8.97 -22.56
CA ASP A 110 -2.52 -8.64 -23.92
C ASP A 110 -0.97 -8.60 -24.09
N GLY A 111 -0.20 -8.71 -23.00
CA GLY A 111 1.25 -8.50 -22.99
C GLY A 111 1.63 -7.02 -23.01
N PHE A 112 2.93 -6.74 -23.06
CA PHE A 112 3.45 -5.38 -23.20
C PHE A 112 4.08 -5.15 -24.58
N SER A 113 3.71 -4.04 -25.22
CA SER A 113 4.57 -3.42 -26.25
C SER A 113 5.80 -2.78 -25.60
N PRO A 114 6.88 -2.49 -26.35
CA PRO A 114 8.03 -1.76 -25.83
C PRO A 114 7.66 -0.43 -25.13
N GLU A 115 6.74 0.34 -25.73
CA GLU A 115 6.31 1.63 -25.20
C GLU A 115 5.47 1.48 -23.93
N SER A 116 4.51 0.54 -23.93
CA SER A 116 3.69 0.27 -22.74
C SER A 116 4.51 -0.29 -21.58
N TRP A 117 5.55 -1.06 -21.89
CA TRP A 117 6.50 -1.58 -20.91
C TRP A 117 7.34 -0.48 -20.28
N GLU A 118 7.86 0.45 -21.08
CA GLU A 118 8.65 1.57 -20.58
C GLU A 118 7.84 2.42 -19.60
N ILE A 119 6.58 2.74 -19.95
CA ILE A 119 5.67 3.49 -19.08
C ILE A 119 5.35 2.71 -17.79
N PHE A 120 5.07 1.40 -17.89
CA PHE A 120 4.82 0.55 -16.73
C PHE A 120 6.02 0.53 -15.79
N ARG A 121 7.23 0.40 -16.35
CA ARG A 121 8.48 0.37 -15.60
C ARG A 121 8.76 1.67 -14.88
N GLU A 122 8.63 2.81 -15.56
CA GLU A 122 8.85 4.13 -14.95
C GLU A 122 7.89 4.37 -13.80
N LYS A 123 6.60 4.10 -14.01
CA LYS A 123 5.58 4.26 -12.97
C LYS A 123 5.77 3.29 -11.81
N GLY A 124 6.13 2.03 -12.11
CA GLY A 124 6.36 1.02 -11.09
C GLY A 124 7.53 1.41 -10.18
N LEU A 125 8.60 1.97 -10.73
CA LEU A 125 9.72 2.49 -9.93
C LEU A 125 9.33 3.75 -9.13
N GLU A 126 8.51 4.65 -9.70
CA GLU A 126 7.96 5.79 -8.95
C GLU A 126 7.10 5.31 -7.77
N LEU A 127 6.25 4.30 -7.97
CA LEU A 127 5.41 3.74 -6.91
C LEU A 127 6.27 3.16 -5.79
N VAL A 128 7.30 2.37 -6.14
CA VAL A 128 8.25 1.80 -5.17
C VAL A 128 8.86 2.91 -4.31
N GLU A 129 9.37 3.97 -4.92
CA GLU A 129 9.99 5.06 -4.17
C GLU A 129 8.99 5.70 -3.19
N ARG A 130 7.79 6.05 -3.67
CA ARG A 130 6.79 6.74 -2.86
C ARG A 130 6.26 5.89 -1.71
N GLU A 131 5.86 4.65 -2.00
CA GLU A 131 5.26 3.75 -1.02
C GLU A 131 6.26 3.32 0.05
N VAL A 132 7.51 3.05 -0.31
CA VAL A 132 8.55 2.71 0.67
C VAL A 132 8.72 3.86 1.69
N PHE A 133 8.80 5.10 1.22
CA PHE A 133 8.94 6.24 2.13
C PHE A 133 7.67 6.55 2.92
N HIS A 134 6.50 6.27 2.35
CA HIS A 134 5.20 6.41 3.00
C HIS A 134 5.09 5.44 4.19
N ILE A 135 5.19 4.13 3.91
CA ILE A 135 5.16 3.07 4.92
C ILE A 135 6.21 3.28 6.02
N GLN A 136 7.41 3.75 5.67
CA GLN A 136 8.44 4.04 6.67
C GLN A 136 8.02 5.11 7.69
N LYS A 137 7.30 6.16 7.27
CA LYS A 137 6.82 7.19 8.21
C LYS A 137 5.73 6.65 9.10
N GLU A 138 4.91 5.75 8.58
CA GLU A 138 3.85 5.14 9.36
C GLU A 138 4.41 4.19 10.42
N GLU A 139 5.25 3.26 10.00
CA GLU A 139 5.89 2.26 10.86
C GLU A 139 6.81 2.89 11.92
N MET A 140 7.51 3.97 11.59
CA MET A 140 8.49 4.60 12.49
C MET A 140 7.94 5.76 13.30
N GLY A 141 6.81 6.34 12.90
CA GLY A 141 6.27 7.57 13.47
C GLY A 141 4.81 7.45 13.86
N PHE A 142 3.93 7.22 12.89
CA PHE A 142 2.48 7.26 13.09
C PHE A 142 1.96 6.12 13.97
N LEU A 143 2.20 4.87 13.59
CA LEU A 143 1.69 3.70 14.30
C LEU A 143 2.26 3.57 15.73
N PRO A 144 3.58 3.82 15.99
CA PRO A 144 4.10 3.84 17.36
C PRO A 144 3.47 4.93 18.25
N ALA A 145 2.98 6.01 17.66
CA ALA A 145 2.30 7.06 18.40
C ALA A 145 0.83 6.68 18.67
N ILE A 146 0.13 6.04 17.71
CA ILE A 146 -1.19 5.44 17.94
C ILE A 146 -1.12 4.39 19.06
N ASP A 147 -0.09 3.53 19.08
CA ASP A 147 0.11 2.50 20.10
C ASP A 147 0.15 3.08 21.54
N GLN A 148 0.65 4.31 21.69
CA GLN A 148 0.69 5.00 22.98
C GLN A 148 -0.62 5.71 23.35
N MET A 149 -1.53 5.87 22.40
CA MET A 149 -2.78 6.63 22.57
C MET A 149 -4.00 5.74 22.82
N ILE A 150 -4.00 4.52 22.30
CA ILE A 150 -5.17 3.63 22.35
C ILE A 150 -5.13 2.65 23.52
N ASP A 151 -6.31 2.14 23.86
CA ASP A 151 -6.51 1.07 24.82
C ASP A 151 -7.19 -0.16 24.16
N GLU A 152 -7.44 -1.20 24.96
CA GLU A 152 -8.03 -2.45 24.47
C GLU A 152 -9.45 -2.27 23.92
N GLU A 153 -10.24 -1.35 24.47
CA GLU A 153 -11.60 -1.06 23.98
C GLU A 153 -11.57 -0.36 22.62
N THR A 154 -10.65 0.59 22.47
CA THR A 154 -10.39 1.28 21.21
C THR A 154 -9.87 0.32 20.14
N ASP A 155 -8.90 -0.55 20.48
CA ASP A 155 -8.39 -1.60 19.57
C ASP A 155 -9.50 -2.51 19.06
N GLN A 156 -10.40 -2.98 19.94
CA GLN A 156 -11.52 -3.83 19.55
C GLN A 156 -12.46 -3.10 18.60
N THR A 157 -12.80 -1.85 18.91
CA THR A 157 -13.68 -1.02 18.07
C THR A 157 -13.08 -0.80 16.68
N LEU A 158 -11.80 -0.41 16.63
CA LEU A 158 -11.06 -0.18 15.39
C LEU A 158 -10.91 -1.46 14.56
N SER A 159 -10.61 -2.58 15.22
CA SER A 159 -10.50 -3.89 14.57
C SER A 159 -11.82 -4.32 13.94
N MET A 160 -12.95 -4.13 14.65
CA MET A 160 -14.28 -4.42 14.10
C MET A 160 -14.61 -3.51 12.90
N ALA A 161 -14.35 -2.21 13.02
CA ALA A 161 -14.57 -1.26 11.92
C ALA A 161 -13.75 -1.63 10.68
N TYR A 162 -12.49 -2.05 10.85
CA TYR A 162 -11.66 -2.46 9.73
C TYR A 162 -12.15 -3.75 9.07
N GLN A 163 -12.58 -4.73 9.86
CA GLN A 163 -13.17 -5.97 9.32
C GLN A 163 -14.47 -5.70 8.56
N ASP A 164 -15.35 -4.86 9.08
CA ASP A 164 -16.59 -4.48 8.40
C ASP A 164 -16.30 -3.75 7.08
N MET A 165 -15.28 -2.89 7.04
CA MET A 165 -14.83 -2.22 5.82
C MET A 165 -14.38 -3.23 4.75
N LYS A 166 -13.53 -4.21 5.13
CA LYS A 166 -13.06 -5.24 4.20
C LYS A 166 -14.17 -6.17 3.68
N ASN A 167 -15.22 -6.38 4.48
CA ASN A 167 -16.36 -7.21 4.09
C ASN A 167 -17.39 -6.48 3.20
N ALA A 168 -17.32 -5.14 3.13
CA ALA A 168 -18.24 -4.33 2.35
C ALA A 168 -17.80 -4.09 0.89
N GLY A 169 -16.55 -4.41 0.55
CA GLY A 169 -15.97 -4.36 -0.80
C GLY A 169 -16.12 -5.67 -1.58
#